data_AF-A0DSF0-F1
#
_entry.id   AF-A0DSF0-F1
#
_cell.length_a   1.000
_cell.length_b   1.000
_cell.length_c   1.000
_cell.angle_alpha   90.00
_cell.angle_beta   90.00
_cell.angle_gamma   90.00
#
_symmetry.space_group_name_H-M   'P 1'
#
loop_
_entity.id
_entity.type
_entity.pdbx_description
1 polymer ?
#
loop_
_entity_poly.entity_id
_entity_poly.type
_entity_poly.pdbx_seq_one_letter_code
_entity_poly.pdbx_strand_id
1 'polypeptide(L)'
;MIPFKKLASLFIRTFSKPVANFIKRYALNNSNNRSFGRRIVRNGFIFLGNRYNALDVYLERVSIGQSNQQFFIKPLTDETAFMKGTDLFSDVFIYICVLGLPLYEIIRQSNESALKEAIYDEKLHKLSKVRPQF
;
A
#
# COMPACT_ATOMS: atom_id res chain seq x y z
N MET A 1 23.28 -16.67 0.53
CA MET A 1 22.20 -15.86 1.14
C MET A 1 21.66 -14.93 0.07
N ILE A 2 20.48 -15.22 -0.48
CA ILE A 2 19.89 -14.38 -1.55
C ILE A 2 19.50 -13.03 -0.94
N PRO A 3 19.91 -11.89 -1.53
CA PRO A 3 19.66 -10.57 -0.94
C PRO A 3 18.20 -10.19 -1.15
N PHE A 4 17.31 -10.73 -0.32
CA PHE A 4 15.86 -10.53 -0.38
C PHE A 4 15.47 -9.05 -0.45
N LYS A 5 16.21 -8.18 0.27
CA LYS A 5 16.04 -6.72 0.23
C LYS A 5 16.25 -6.11 -1.17
N LYS A 6 17.27 -6.57 -1.91
CA LYS A 6 17.57 -6.08 -3.27
C LYS A 6 16.56 -6.61 -4.27
N LEU A 7 16.13 -7.86 -4.12
CA LEU A 7 15.11 -8.45 -4.98
C LEU A 7 13.76 -7.75 -4.80
N ALA A 8 13.32 -7.53 -3.56
CA ALA A 8 12.09 -6.81 -3.26
C ALA A 8 12.09 -5.37 -3.81
N SER A 9 13.21 -4.64 -3.64
CA SER A 9 13.37 -3.29 -4.21
C SER A 9 13.31 -3.29 -5.74
N LEU A 10 13.89 -4.29 -6.40
CA LEU A 10 13.88 -4.40 -7.85
C LEU A 10 12.47 -4.76 -8.37
N PHE A 11 11.77 -5.67 -7.70
CA PHE A 11 10.37 -6.01 -7.98
C PHE A 11 9.46 -4.79 -7.82
N ILE A 12 9.59 -4.01 -6.74
CA ILE A 12 8.88 -2.74 -6.54
C ILE A 12 9.04 -1.84 -7.76
N ARG A 13 10.29 -1.65 -8.21
CA ARG A 13 10.62 -0.70 -9.26
C ARG A 13 10.18 -1.19 -10.65
N THR A 14 10.16 -2.52 -10.83
CA THR A 14 9.81 -3.18 -12.08
C THR A 14 8.30 -3.19 -12.30
N PHE A 15 7.50 -3.31 -11.23
CA PHE A 15 6.04 -3.29 -11.31
C PHE A 15 5.43 -1.88 -11.18
N SER A 16 6.10 -0.93 -10.51
CA SER A 16 5.59 0.45 -10.36
C SER A 16 5.49 1.18 -11.70
N LYS A 17 6.54 1.07 -12.52
CA LYS A 17 6.57 1.73 -13.84
C LYS A 17 5.45 1.31 -14.79
N PRO A 18 5.18 0.01 -15.06
CA PRO A 18 4.13 -0.39 -16.00
C PRO A 18 2.73 -0.03 -15.49
N VAL A 19 2.46 -0.12 -14.18
CA VAL A 19 1.17 0.27 -13.60
C VAL A 19 0.93 1.76 -13.74
N ALA A 20 1.92 2.59 -13.39
CA ALA A 20 1.85 4.03 -13.60
C ALA A 20 1.65 4.37 -15.08
N ASN A 21 2.38 3.70 -15.99
CA ASN A 21 2.25 3.94 -17.43
C ASN A 21 0.90 3.48 -17.98
N PHE A 22 0.31 2.42 -17.43
CA PHE A 22 -1.02 1.95 -17.83
C PHE A 22 -2.11 2.93 -17.42
N ILE A 23 -2.07 3.43 -16.18
CA ILE A 23 -3.00 4.46 -15.68
C ILE A 23 -2.85 5.74 -16.50
N LYS A 24 -1.62 6.18 -16.77
CA LYS A 24 -1.31 7.36 -17.59
C LYS A 24 -1.82 7.19 -19.02
N ARG A 25 -1.64 6.02 -19.64
CA ARG A 25 -2.21 5.70 -20.96
C ARG A 25 -3.73 5.67 -20.95
N TYR A 26 -4.37 5.11 -19.92
CA TYR A 26 -5.83 5.12 -19.79
C TYR A 26 -6.40 6.54 -19.62
N ALA A 27 -5.67 7.41 -18.93
CA ALA A 27 -6.07 8.78 -18.68
C ALA A 27 -5.82 9.71 -19.89
N LEU A 28 -4.72 9.54 -20.61
CA LEU A 28 -4.30 10.41 -21.72
C LEU A 28 -4.80 9.95 -23.10
N ASN A 29 -5.00 8.64 -23.34
CA ASN A 29 -5.28 8.09 -24.67
C ASN A 29 -6.74 8.19 -25.14
N ASN A 30 -7.55 9.16 -24.67
CA ASN A 30 -8.89 9.34 -25.23
C ASN A 30 -9.33 10.80 -25.22
N SER A 31 -9.21 11.42 -26.39
CA SER A 31 -9.76 12.69 -26.82
C SER A 31 -11.29 12.84 -26.68
N ASN A 32 -12.00 11.91 -26.01
CA ASN A 32 -13.46 11.92 -25.89
C ASN A 32 -13.91 12.01 -24.42
N ASN A 33 -14.20 13.25 -24.04
CA ASN A 33 -14.19 13.81 -22.70
C ASN A 33 -15.54 13.63 -21.94
N ARG A 34 -16.11 12.40 -21.87
CA ARG A 34 -17.52 12.23 -21.44
C ARG A 34 -17.88 11.10 -20.45
N SER A 35 -16.93 10.47 -19.75
CA SER A 35 -17.29 9.53 -18.66
C SER A 35 -17.18 10.21 -17.29
N PHE A 36 -18.32 10.38 -16.60
CA PHE A 36 -18.42 10.92 -15.24
C PHE A 36 -17.46 10.21 -14.26
N GLY A 37 -17.34 8.88 -14.39
CA GLY A 37 -16.43 8.08 -13.57
C GLY A 37 -14.96 8.46 -13.75
N ARG A 38 -14.52 8.78 -14.97
CA ARG A 38 -13.12 9.15 -15.23
C ARG A 38 -12.79 10.54 -14.67
N ARG A 39 -13.77 11.45 -14.60
CA ARG A 39 -13.62 12.78 -13.98
C ARG A 39 -13.48 12.69 -12.46
N ILE A 40 -14.26 11.80 -11.82
CA ILE A 40 -14.14 11.51 -10.39
C ILE A 40 -12.76 10.91 -10.09
N VAL A 41 -12.33 9.93 -10.88
CA VAL A 41 -11.01 9.31 -10.72
C VAL A 41 -9.89 10.32 -10.92
N ARG A 42 -9.95 11.16 -11.98
CA ARG A 42 -8.97 12.21 -12.23
C ARG A 42 -8.91 13.23 -11.10
N ASN A 43 -10.06 13.72 -10.64
CA ASN A 43 -10.14 14.66 -9.53
C ASN A 43 -9.64 14.03 -8.23
N GLY A 44 -9.92 12.75 -8.00
CA GLY A 44 -9.39 11.99 -6.87
C GLY A 44 -7.86 11.93 -6.87
N PHE A 45 -7.24 11.63 -8.02
CA PHE A 45 -5.78 11.62 -8.14
C PHE A 45 -5.15 13.02 -8.03
N ILE A 46 -5.79 14.06 -8.59
CA ILE A 46 -5.34 15.45 -8.42
C ILE A 46 -5.38 15.85 -6.94
N PHE A 47 -6.46 15.51 -6.23
CA PHE A 47 -6.58 15.75 -4.79
C PHE A 47 -5.49 15.02 -4.02
N LEU A 48 -5.25 13.75 -4.35
CA LEU A 48 -4.21 12.93 -3.73
C LEU A 48 -2.82 13.53 -3.95
N GLY A 49 -2.52 13.96 -5.18
CA GLY A 49 -1.23 14.57 -5.54
C GLY A 49 -0.99 15.91 -4.85
N ASN A 50 -2.00 16.77 -4.77
CA ASN A 50 -1.91 18.03 -4.03
C ASN A 50 -1.77 17.80 -2.51
N ARG A 51 -2.47 16.82 -1.96
CA ARG A 51 -2.34 16.44 -0.54
C ARG A 51 -0.95 15.90 -0.24
N TYR A 52 -0.42 15.03 -1.11
CA TYR A 52 0.93 14.51 -0.98
C TYR A 52 1.97 15.63 -1.03
N ASN A 53 1.85 16.55 -1.99
CA ASN A 53 2.76 17.69 -2.10
C ASN A 53 2.72 18.58 -0.85
N ALA A 54 1.54 18.81 -0.27
CA ALA A 54 1.42 19.56 0.98
C ALA A 54 2.08 18.83 2.17
N LEU A 55 1.97 17.50 2.24
CA LEU A 55 2.61 16.69 3.27
C LEU A 55 4.13 16.66 3.12
N ASP A 56 4.62 16.53 1.89
CA ASP A 56 6.06 16.50 1.57
C ASP A 56 6.73 17.81 2.01
N VAL A 57 6.13 18.94 1.61
CA VAL A 57 6.57 20.28 2.02
C VAL A 57 6.48 20.48 3.53
N TYR A 58 5.49 19.88 4.19
CA TYR A 58 5.37 19.95 5.65
C TYR A 58 6.49 19.16 6.35
N LEU A 59 6.75 17.92 5.92
CA LEU A 59 7.78 17.04 6.48
C LEU A 59 9.19 17.62 6.31
N GLU A 60 9.47 18.14 5.11
CA GLU A 60 10.75 18.81 4.82
C GLU A 60 10.97 20.01 5.76
N ARG A 61 9.94 20.81 6.01
CA ARG A 61 10.02 21.98 6.90
C ARG A 61 10.17 21.63 8.36
N VAL A 62 9.49 20.58 8.84
CA VAL A 62 9.67 20.06 10.20
C VAL A 62 11.11 19.58 10.37
N SER A 63 11.67 18.90 9.36
CA SER A 63 13.06 18.45 9.36
C SER A 63 14.06 19.61 9.41
N ILE A 64 13.78 20.72 8.72
CA ILE A 64 14.63 21.93 8.68
C ILE A 64 14.41 22.85 9.91
N GLY A 65 13.40 22.60 10.74
CA GLY A 65 13.14 23.37 11.96
C GLY A 65 12.49 24.75 11.75
N GLN A 66 12.07 25.09 10.53
CA GLN A 66 11.36 26.34 10.22
C GLN A 66 9.84 26.17 10.37
N SER A 67 9.33 26.23 11.60
CA SER A 67 7.91 25.98 11.93
C SER A 67 6.98 27.19 11.83
N ASN A 68 7.48 28.43 11.72
CA ASN A 68 6.73 29.63 12.14
C ASN A 68 6.34 30.64 11.05
N GLN A 69 6.44 30.32 9.76
CA GLN A 69 6.08 31.26 8.71
C GLN A 69 4.83 30.78 7.94
N GLN A 70 3.78 31.59 7.94
CA GLN A 70 2.57 31.36 7.16
C GLN A 70 2.92 31.39 5.67
N PHE A 71 3.01 30.21 5.05
CA PHE A 71 3.32 30.10 3.64
C PHE A 71 2.16 29.50 2.85
N PHE A 72 1.82 30.17 1.75
CA PHE A 72 0.90 29.67 0.75
C PHE A 72 1.59 28.58 -0.07
N ILE A 73 1.19 27.33 0.13
CA ILE A 73 1.66 26.20 -0.67
C ILE A 73 1.00 26.32 -2.04
N LYS A 74 1.79 26.67 -3.08
CA LYS A 74 1.27 26.77 -4.45
C LYS A 74 0.73 25.40 -4.88
N PRO A 75 -0.57 25.29 -5.23
CA PRO A 75 -1.10 24.05 -5.78
C PRO A 75 -0.38 23.73 -7.10
N LEU A 76 -0.07 22.45 -7.31
CA LEU A 76 0.54 22.01 -8.56
C LEU A 76 -0.47 22.18 -9.70
N THR A 77 0.02 22.36 -10.93
CA THR A 77 -0.85 22.35 -12.11
C THR A 77 -1.59 21.02 -12.19
N ASP A 78 -2.84 21.02 -12.65
CA ASP A 78 -3.71 19.83 -12.66
C ASP A 78 -3.03 18.59 -13.25
N GLU A 79 -2.25 18.76 -14.32
CA GLU A 79 -1.50 17.67 -14.95
C GLU A 79 -0.38 17.13 -14.05
N THR A 80 0.40 18.01 -13.41
CA THR A 80 1.50 17.58 -12.54
C THR A 80 0.99 16.98 -11.24
N ALA A 81 -0.10 17.52 -10.69
CA ALA A 81 -0.79 16.96 -9.52
C ALA A 81 -1.36 15.57 -9.84
N PHE A 82 -1.98 15.39 -11.00
CA PHE A 82 -2.47 14.09 -11.45
C PHE A 82 -1.33 13.07 -11.57
N MET A 83 -0.22 13.44 -12.22
CA MET A 83 0.94 12.57 -12.37
C MET A 83 1.51 12.12 -11.02
N LYS A 84 1.74 13.06 -10.08
CA LYS A 84 2.19 12.74 -8.71
C LYS A 84 1.20 11.84 -7.98
N GLY A 85 -0.10 12.10 -8.10
CA GLY A 85 -1.14 11.29 -7.47
C GLY A 85 -1.17 9.85 -8.01
N THR A 86 -0.99 9.67 -9.32
CA THR A 86 -0.92 8.34 -9.93
C THR A 86 0.32 7.56 -9.52
N ASP A 87 1.48 8.23 -9.46
CA ASP A 87 2.74 7.59 -9.06
C ASP A 87 2.68 7.15 -7.58
N LEU A 88 2.14 7.98 -6.70
CA LEU A 88 1.91 7.63 -5.30
C LEU A 88 0.97 6.43 -5.16
N PHE A 89 -0.13 6.41 -5.92
CA PHE A 89 -1.07 5.29 -5.86
C PHE A 89 -0.43 3.98 -6.32
N SER A 90 0.35 4.00 -7.42
CA SER A 90 1.05 2.79 -7.87
C SER A 90 2.06 2.30 -6.84
N ASP A 91 2.79 3.21 -6.18
CA ASP A 91 3.76 2.83 -5.17
C ASP A 91 3.08 2.24 -3.92
N VAL A 92 2.04 2.89 -3.40
CA VAL A 92 1.25 2.39 -2.26
C VAL A 92 0.63 1.03 -2.57
N PHE A 93 0.04 0.87 -3.76
CA PHE A 93 -0.55 -0.39 -4.19
C PHE A 93 0.47 -1.53 -4.16
N ILE A 94 1.66 -1.29 -4.67
CA ILE A 94 2.72 -2.30 -4.69
C ILE A 94 3.23 -2.59 -3.28
N TYR A 95 3.41 -1.58 -2.42
CA TYR A 95 3.77 -1.81 -1.02
C TYR A 95 2.72 -2.66 -0.30
N ILE A 96 1.43 -2.43 -0.55
CA ILE A 96 0.34 -3.25 -0.01
C ILE A 96 0.44 -4.68 -0.53
N CYS A 97 0.71 -4.90 -1.82
CA CYS A 97 0.87 -6.26 -2.35
C CYS A 97 2.07 -6.98 -1.73
N VAL A 98 3.22 -6.30 -1.64
CA VAL A 98 4.47 -6.90 -1.17
C VAL A 98 4.48 -7.15 0.34
N LEU A 99 3.88 -6.26 1.14
CA LEU A 99 3.76 -6.45 2.59
C LEU A 99 2.53 -7.27 2.97
N GLY A 100 1.42 -7.06 2.27
CA GLY A 100 0.13 -7.68 2.58
C GLY A 100 0.10 -9.18 2.34
N LEU A 101 0.72 -9.68 1.26
CA LEU A 101 0.75 -11.12 0.99
C LEU A 101 1.49 -11.91 2.09
N PRO A 102 2.74 -11.56 2.49
CA PRO A 102 3.41 -12.24 3.60
C PRO A 102 2.67 -12.11 4.93
N LEU A 103 2.14 -10.92 5.25
CA LEU A 103 1.39 -10.71 6.49
C LEU A 103 0.12 -11.56 6.52
N TYR A 104 -0.58 -11.67 5.39
CA TYR A 104 -1.76 -12.52 5.27
C TYR A 104 -1.42 -13.99 5.50
N GLU A 105 -0.33 -14.48 4.93
CA GLU A 105 0.13 -15.86 5.14
C GLU A 105 0.49 -16.11 6.61
N ILE A 106 1.18 -15.17 7.28
CA ILE A 106 1.51 -15.28 8.70
C ILE A 106 0.24 -15.35 9.56
N ILE A 107 -0.73 -14.46 9.32
CA ILE A 107 -2.00 -14.45 10.05
C ILE A 107 -2.75 -15.77 9.83
N ARG A 108 -2.84 -16.22 8.58
CA ARG A 108 -3.49 -17.50 8.23
C ARG A 108 -2.79 -18.67 8.92
N GLN A 109 -1.46 -18.73 8.88
CA GLN A 109 -0.68 -19.78 9.51
C GLN A 109 -0.85 -19.78 11.04
N SER A 110 -0.93 -18.61 11.68
CA SER A 110 -1.17 -18.49 13.12
C SER A 110 -2.53 -19.07 13.51
N ASN A 111 -3.58 -18.79 12.71
CA ASN A 111 -4.92 -19.32 12.94
C ASN A 111 -4.98 -20.84 12.74
N GLU A 112 -4.33 -21.38 11.69
CA GLU A 112 -4.27 -22.82 11.47
C GLU A 112 -3.46 -23.55 12.55
N SER A 113 -2.45 -22.91 13.14
CA SER A 113 -1.65 -23.48 14.23
C SER A 113 -2.45 -23.53 15.54
N ALA A 114 -3.16 -22.46 15.88
CA ALA A 114 -4.02 -22.41 17.07
C ALA A 114 -5.15 -23.46 17.03
N LEU A 115 -5.73 -23.71 15.85
CA LEU A 115 -6.72 -24.77 15.67
C LEU A 115 -6.14 -26.16 15.89
N LYS A 116 -4.91 -26.41 15.43
CA LYS A 116 -4.23 -27.69 15.63
C LYS A 116 -3.91 -27.91 17.11
N GLU A 117 -3.41 -26.89 17.80
CA GLU A 117 -3.14 -26.94 19.24
C GLU A 117 -4.40 -27.27 20.04
N ALA A 118 -5.54 -26.63 19.75
CA ALA A 118 -6.81 -26.93 20.40
C ALA A 118 -7.26 -28.41 20.22
N ILE A 119 -7.06 -28.97 19.03
CA ILE A 119 -7.37 -30.38 18.74
C ILE A 119 -6.40 -31.33 19.48
N TYR A 120 -5.12 -30.97 19.58
CA TYR A 120 -4.13 -31.74 20.33
C TYR A 120 -4.43 -31.74 21.83
N ASP A 121 -4.79 -30.58 22.40
CA ASP A 121 -5.18 -30.46 23.81
C ASP A 121 -6.44 -31.27 24.12
N GLU A 122 -7.45 -31.26 23.24
CA GLU A 122 -8.66 -32.07 23.41
C GLU A 122 -8.33 -33.58 23.41
N LYS A 123 -7.42 -34.00 22.53
CA LYS A 123 -6.96 -35.41 22.47
C LYS A 123 -6.17 -35.79 23.74
N LEU A 124 -5.29 -34.94 24.23
CA LEU A 124 -4.56 -35.17 25.49
C LEU A 124 -5.52 -35.27 26.68
N HIS A 125 -6.54 -34.40 26.74
CA HIS A 125 -7.56 -34.44 27.78
C HIS A 125 -8.41 -35.73 27.72
N LYS A 126 -8.73 -36.24 26.53
CA LYS A 126 -9.40 -37.54 26.39
C LYS A 126 -8.50 -38.70 26.83
N LEU A 127 -7.22 -38.67 26.49
CA LEU A 127 -6.27 -39.72 26.87
C LEU A 127 -5.96 -39.72 28.38
N SER A 128 -5.91 -38.55 29.03
CA SER A 128 -5.73 -38.45 30.48
C SER A 128 -6.94 -38.99 31.24
N LYS A 129 -8.16 -38.78 30.73
CA LYS A 129 -9.40 -39.29 31.34
C LYS A 129 -9.58 -40.81 31.18
N VAL A 130 -9.00 -41.41 30.13
CA VAL A 130 -9.10 -42.85 29.86
C VAL A 130 -8.06 -43.67 30.62
N ARG A 131 -6.97 -43.05 31.12
CA ARG A 131 -5.96 -43.77 31.91
C ARG A 131 -6.54 -44.08 33.31
N PRO A 132 -6.83 -45.35 33.65
CA PRO A 132 -7.26 -45.68 35.01
C PRO A 132 -6.15 -45.31 35.99
N GLN A 133 -6.52 -44.57 37.04
CA GLN A 133 -5.66 -44.29 38.17
C GLN A 133 -5.41 -45.64 38.87
N PHE A 134 -4.22 -46.21 38.67
CA PHE A 134 -3.74 -47.35 39.45
C PHE A 134 -3.25 -46.86 40.82
#